data_AF-A0A7Y2F9W8-F1
#
_entry.id   AF-A0A7Y2F9W8-F1
#
_cell.length_a   1.000
_cell.length_b   1.000
_cell.length_c   1.000
_cell.angle_alpha   90.00
_cell.angle_beta   90.00
_cell.angle_gamma   90.00
#
_symmetry.space_group_name_H-M   'P 1'
#
loop_
_entity.id
_entity.type
_entity.pdbx_description
1 polymer ?
#
loop_
_entity_poly.entity_id
_entity_poly.type
_entity_poly.pdbx_seq_one_letter_code
_entity_poly.pdbx_strand_id
1 'polypeptide(L)'
;MNEGMAGDSKLQWFVRGTAVGMLTMAMINAISYFLRSEHWGSLVGDHSTGRESLGFPLVVWEDGQTYGGMFVDYPMLGLNLLFATFIGAIVGTFAASKSTPLNVMMASMHDHSPTDHLQPIQFTLRSLLITTTLVAVVAMLANNYAARPETLIAIYAAGPTFLVAIAFLPRRISWQKRVAIIIPATVCLIAVAIAVGIALGMEFDKVLMGVFLCWTPQSALGALAISTWILLSYFRSHPSPYRES
;
A
#
# COMPACT_ATOMS: atom_id res chain seq x y z
N MET A 1 -23.73 -20.40 -30.45
CA MET A 1 -23.45 -19.04 -29.94
C MET A 1 -22.52 -19.20 -28.75
N ASN A 2 -21.27 -18.77 -28.86
CA ASN A 2 -20.24 -18.94 -27.83
C ASN A 2 -20.42 -17.88 -26.74
N GLU A 3 -21.01 -18.25 -25.61
CA GLU A 3 -20.99 -17.46 -24.35
C GLU A 3 -19.75 -17.78 -23.49
N GLY A 4 -18.61 -18.08 -24.12
CA GLY A 4 -17.40 -18.53 -23.42
C GLY A 4 -16.32 -17.46 -23.37
N MET A 5 -16.07 -16.94 -22.18
CA MET A 5 -15.00 -15.99 -21.79
C MET A 5 -15.27 -14.51 -22.11
N ALA A 6 -16.18 -13.88 -21.36
CA ALA A 6 -16.19 -12.43 -21.21
C ALA A 6 -14.92 -11.97 -20.45
N GLY A 7 -13.81 -11.83 -21.17
CA GLY A 7 -12.60 -11.20 -20.64
C GLY A 7 -12.85 -9.73 -20.28
N ASP A 8 -12.03 -9.18 -19.37
CA ASP A 8 -12.15 -7.77 -18.97
C ASP A 8 -12.05 -6.84 -20.19
N SER A 9 -12.90 -5.80 -20.20
CA SER A 9 -12.94 -4.79 -21.26
C SER A 9 -11.67 -3.93 -21.29
N LYS A 10 -11.39 -3.31 -22.44
CA LYS A 10 -10.28 -2.33 -22.58
C LYS A 10 -10.37 -1.19 -21.57
N LEU A 11 -11.58 -0.75 -21.24
CA LEU A 11 -11.80 0.30 -20.24
C LEU A 11 -11.37 -0.15 -18.84
N GLN A 12 -11.70 -1.38 -18.44
CA GLN A 12 -11.25 -1.92 -17.16
C GLN A 12 -9.73 -2.03 -17.09
N TRP A 13 -9.08 -2.47 -18.18
CA TRP A 13 -7.61 -2.49 -18.27
C TRP A 13 -6.99 -1.10 -18.22
N PHE A 14 -7.61 -0.11 -18.88
CA PHE A 14 -7.21 1.29 -18.78
C PHE A 14 -7.26 1.79 -17.34
N VAL A 15 -8.38 1.59 -16.65
CA VAL A 15 -8.55 2.03 -15.24
C VAL A 15 -7.52 1.37 -14.33
N ARG A 16 -7.28 0.06 -14.49
CA ARG A 16 -6.27 -0.66 -13.69
C ARG A 16 -4.85 -0.14 -13.96
N GLY A 17 -4.47 0.04 -15.22
CA GLY A 17 -3.15 0.57 -15.56
C GLY A 17 -2.97 2.01 -15.07
N THR A 18 -4.01 2.84 -15.16
CA THR A 18 -4.01 4.20 -14.60
C THR A 18 -3.80 4.18 -13.09
N ALA A 19 -4.50 3.31 -12.36
CA ALA A 19 -4.31 3.15 -10.93
C ALA A 19 -2.86 2.75 -10.58
N VAL A 20 -2.26 1.83 -11.34
CA VAL A 20 -0.85 1.42 -11.15
C VAL A 20 0.11 2.59 -11.39
N GLY A 21 -0.09 3.38 -12.45
CA GLY A 21 0.75 4.54 -12.72
C GLY A 21 0.61 5.62 -11.64
N MET A 22 -0.61 5.89 -11.18
CA MET A 22 -0.85 6.83 -10.07
C MET A 22 -0.24 6.36 -8.76
N LEU A 23 -0.34 5.06 -8.42
CA LEU A 23 0.31 4.48 -7.25
C LEU A 23 1.83 4.58 -7.32
N THR A 24 2.40 4.38 -8.50
CA THR A 24 3.85 4.54 -8.73
C THR A 24 4.27 5.99 -8.48
N MET A 25 3.48 6.95 -8.95
CA MET A 25 3.73 8.38 -8.71
C MET A 25 3.54 8.77 -7.25
N ALA A 26 2.56 8.21 -6.55
CA ALA A 26 2.38 8.39 -5.10
C ALA A 26 3.59 7.84 -4.31
N MET A 27 4.12 6.69 -4.71
CA MET A 27 5.36 6.13 -4.16
C MET A 27 6.56 7.06 -4.41
N ILE A 28 6.74 7.56 -5.63
CA ILE A 28 7.85 8.48 -5.95
C ILE A 28 7.70 9.79 -5.14
N ASN A 29 6.48 10.30 -5.03
CA ASN A 29 6.18 11.47 -4.20
C ASN A 29 6.56 11.21 -2.73
N ALA A 30 6.17 10.07 -2.16
CA ALA A 30 6.57 9.70 -0.80
C ALA A 30 8.11 9.57 -0.65
N ILE A 31 8.78 8.90 -1.59
CA ILE A 31 10.25 8.75 -1.58
C ILE A 31 10.94 10.12 -1.68
N SER A 32 10.35 11.08 -2.38
CA SER A 32 10.93 12.42 -2.54
C SER A 32 11.20 13.11 -1.20
N TYR A 33 10.44 12.81 -0.15
CA TYR A 33 10.71 13.33 1.19
C TYR A 33 12.09 12.90 1.69
N PHE A 34 12.41 11.61 1.61
CA PHE A 34 13.71 11.10 2.08
C PHE A 34 14.88 11.64 1.26
N LEU A 35 14.63 11.99 -0.01
CA LEU A 35 15.65 12.55 -0.88
C LEU A 35 15.82 14.07 -0.74
N ARG A 36 14.79 14.79 -0.30
CA ARG A 36 14.77 16.25 -0.25
C ARG A 36 14.92 16.82 1.16
N SER A 37 14.58 16.05 2.19
CA SER A 37 14.71 16.45 3.59
C SER A 37 16.13 16.21 4.11
N GLU A 38 16.65 17.16 4.87
CA GLU A 38 18.01 17.10 5.45
C GLU A 38 18.11 16.11 6.62
N HIS A 39 17.02 15.93 7.35
CA HIS A 39 16.86 14.95 8.42
C HIS A 39 15.44 14.38 8.38
N TRP A 40 15.23 13.24 9.05
CA TRP A 40 13.93 12.56 9.15
C TRP A 40 13.51 12.31 10.60
N GLY A 41 14.23 12.94 11.54
CA GLY A 41 14.03 12.74 12.99
C GLY A 41 12.67 13.22 13.46
N SER A 42 12.08 14.21 12.78
CA SER A 42 10.75 14.71 13.12
C SER A 42 9.66 13.65 12.99
N LEU A 43 9.85 12.64 12.13
CA LEU A 43 8.92 11.52 11.99
C LEU A 43 8.84 10.67 13.27
N VAL A 44 9.80 10.78 14.18
CA VAL A 44 9.87 9.98 15.41
C VAL A 44 9.93 10.85 16.66
N GLY A 45 9.60 12.13 16.54
CA GLY A 45 9.51 13.07 17.66
C GLY A 45 10.81 13.83 17.97
N ASP A 46 11.84 13.74 17.12
CA ASP A 46 13.01 14.62 17.24
C ASP A 46 12.68 16.01 16.64
N HIS A 47 12.81 17.06 17.44
CA HIS A 47 12.51 18.44 17.03
C HIS A 47 13.74 19.16 16.46
N SER A 48 14.72 18.41 15.94
CA SER A 48 15.92 18.98 15.33
C SER A 48 15.57 20.00 14.23
N THR A 49 16.21 21.18 14.28
CA THR A 49 16.00 22.22 13.27
C THR A 49 16.71 21.85 11.98
N GLY A 50 15.95 21.50 10.96
CA GLY A 50 16.48 21.33 9.60
C GLY A 50 15.35 21.22 8.61
N ARG A 51 15.66 21.45 7.34
CA ARG A 51 14.63 21.66 6.33
C ARG A 51 14.08 20.33 5.84
N GLU A 52 12.77 20.16 5.93
CA GLU A 52 12.06 19.01 5.36
C GLU A 52 11.20 19.47 4.20
N SER A 53 11.08 18.64 3.17
CA SER A 53 10.17 18.94 2.07
C SER A 53 9.66 17.67 1.40
N LEU A 54 8.45 17.75 0.88
CA LEU A 54 7.76 16.67 0.19
C LEU A 54 7.23 17.19 -1.14
N GLY A 55 7.36 16.39 -2.18
CA GLY A 55 6.69 16.65 -3.45
C GLY A 55 7.46 16.16 -4.66
N PHE A 56 6.76 15.52 -5.59
CA PHE A 56 7.30 15.18 -6.91
C PHE A 56 6.22 15.26 -8.01
N PRO A 57 6.49 15.90 -9.16
CA PRO A 57 7.76 16.56 -9.51
C PRO A 57 8.00 17.89 -8.78
N LEU A 58 6.93 18.58 -8.37
CA LEU A 58 6.99 19.88 -7.71
C LEU A 58 6.90 19.72 -6.19
N VAL A 59 7.50 20.65 -5.42
CA VAL A 59 7.35 20.70 -3.96
C VAL A 59 5.89 21.03 -3.64
N VAL A 60 5.25 20.25 -2.77
CA VAL A 60 3.87 20.50 -2.30
C VAL A 60 3.84 20.92 -0.84
N TRP A 61 4.89 20.58 -0.09
CA TRP A 61 4.99 20.83 1.33
C TRP A 61 6.46 21.06 1.69
N GLU A 62 6.74 22.08 2.51
CA GLU A 62 8.07 22.41 3.02
C GLU A 62 7.94 22.91 4.46
N ASP A 63 8.81 22.43 5.35
CA ASP A 63 8.83 22.79 6.76
C ASP A 63 9.23 24.26 6.94
N GLY A 64 8.61 24.95 7.90
CA GLY A 64 8.85 26.38 8.15
C GLY A 64 8.21 27.34 7.13
N GLN A 65 7.65 26.83 6.02
CA GLN A 65 6.85 27.62 5.10
C GLN A 65 5.37 27.43 5.38
N THR A 66 4.72 28.44 5.94
CA THR A 66 3.26 28.50 5.97
C THR A 66 2.80 29.08 4.64
N TYR A 67 2.16 28.27 3.79
CA TYR A 67 1.65 28.70 2.47
C TYR A 67 0.42 29.58 2.63
N GLY A 68 0.59 30.81 3.14
CA GLY A 68 -0.50 31.76 3.38
C GLY A 68 -1.53 31.28 4.42
N GLY A 69 -1.09 30.55 5.44
CA GLY A 69 -1.96 29.90 6.43
C GLY A 69 -2.42 28.49 6.06
N MET A 70 -2.03 27.99 4.88
CA MET A 70 -2.26 26.62 4.45
C MET A 70 -1.01 25.78 4.70
N PHE A 71 -1.19 24.56 5.20
CA PHE A 71 -0.09 23.63 5.46
C PHE A 71 0.50 23.06 4.16
N VAL A 72 -0.19 23.15 3.02
CA VAL A 72 0.22 22.59 1.72
C VAL A 72 0.02 23.63 0.62
N ASP A 73 0.92 23.65 -0.36
CA ASP A 73 0.76 24.41 -1.61
C ASP A 73 -0.23 23.70 -2.53
N TYR A 74 -1.52 24.06 -2.42
CA TYR A 74 -2.59 23.46 -3.22
C TYR A 74 -2.40 23.57 -4.75
N PRO A 75 -1.95 24.71 -5.31
CA PRO A 75 -1.56 24.78 -6.71
C PRO A 75 -0.54 23.71 -7.11
N MET A 76 0.55 23.57 -6.35
CA MET A 76 1.56 22.55 -6.64
C MET A 76 1.02 21.13 -6.45
N LEU A 77 0.18 20.90 -5.43
CA LEU A 77 -0.50 19.63 -5.23
C LEU A 77 -1.37 19.27 -6.45
N GLY A 78 -2.13 20.24 -6.98
CA GLY A 78 -2.94 20.07 -8.18
C GLY A 78 -2.10 19.72 -9.41
N LEU A 79 -0.97 20.40 -9.61
CA LEU A 79 -0.04 20.10 -10.70
C LEU A 79 0.58 18.70 -10.57
N ASN A 80 0.98 18.29 -9.36
CA ASN A 80 1.47 16.93 -9.11
C ASN A 80 0.39 15.88 -9.38
N LEU A 81 -0.86 16.13 -8.98
CA LEU A 81 -1.99 15.24 -9.26
C LEU A 81 -2.26 15.12 -10.76
N LEU A 82 -2.23 16.22 -11.50
CA LEU A 82 -2.37 16.21 -12.96
C LEU A 82 -1.24 15.44 -13.62
N PHE A 83 0.00 15.65 -13.17
CA PHE A 83 1.16 14.90 -13.67
C PHE A 83 1.03 13.40 -13.35
N ALA A 84 0.62 13.04 -12.14
CA ALA A 84 0.39 11.64 -11.76
C ALA A 84 -0.72 10.99 -12.59
N THR A 85 -1.80 11.73 -12.86
CA THR A 85 -2.91 11.29 -13.71
C THR A 85 -2.46 11.09 -15.16
N PHE A 86 -1.62 12.00 -15.68
CA PHE A 86 -1.05 11.89 -17.02
C PHE A 86 -0.18 10.64 -17.17
N ILE A 87 0.76 10.42 -16.24
CA ILE A 87 1.58 9.20 -16.21
C ILE A 87 0.70 7.95 -16.06
N GLY A 88 -0.31 8.01 -15.18
CA GLY A 88 -1.34 6.99 -15.05
C GLY A 88 -2.00 6.66 -16.39
N ALA A 89 -2.50 7.66 -17.10
CA ALA A 89 -3.17 7.48 -18.38
C ALA A 89 -2.26 6.85 -19.46
N ILE A 90 -0.96 7.16 -19.46
CA ILE A 90 0.02 6.49 -20.35
C ILE A 90 0.09 4.99 -20.03
N VAL A 91 0.26 4.64 -18.75
CA VAL A 91 0.31 3.23 -18.30
C VAL A 91 -1.03 2.52 -18.57
N GLY A 92 -2.15 3.19 -18.31
CA GLY A 92 -3.50 2.71 -18.61
C GLY A 92 -3.70 2.42 -20.10
N THR A 93 -3.28 3.34 -20.97
CA THR A 93 -3.37 3.17 -22.43
C THR A 93 -2.51 1.98 -22.89
N PHE A 94 -1.29 1.87 -22.34
CA PHE A 94 -0.43 0.73 -22.62
C PHE A 94 -1.07 -0.61 -22.18
N ALA A 95 -1.62 -0.68 -20.97
CA ALA A 95 -2.32 -1.87 -20.48
C ALA A 95 -3.55 -2.22 -21.33
N ALA A 96 -4.37 -1.23 -21.70
CA ALA A 96 -5.52 -1.42 -22.56
C ALA A 96 -5.15 -1.90 -23.97
N SER A 97 -4.01 -1.46 -24.52
CA SER A 97 -3.48 -1.96 -25.79
C SER A 97 -3.08 -3.44 -25.73
N LYS A 98 -2.81 -3.95 -24.54
CA LYS A 98 -2.45 -5.33 -24.24
C LYS A 98 -3.59 -6.11 -23.57
N SER A 99 -4.84 -5.65 -23.66
CA SER A 99 -5.98 -6.30 -23.00
C SER A 99 -6.17 -7.76 -23.39
N THR A 100 -5.98 -8.12 -24.67
CA THR A 100 -6.15 -9.50 -25.15
C THR A 100 -5.17 -10.48 -24.51
N PRO A 101 -3.82 -10.29 -24.59
CA PRO A 101 -2.90 -11.19 -23.92
C PRO A 101 -3.05 -11.20 -22.40
N LEU A 102 -3.40 -10.06 -21.78
CA LEU A 102 -3.66 -9.97 -20.34
C LEU A 102 -4.91 -10.76 -19.92
N ASN A 103 -5.99 -10.73 -20.72
CA ASN A 103 -7.20 -11.52 -20.49
C ASN A 103 -6.92 -13.02 -20.60
N VAL A 104 -6.15 -13.46 -21.61
CA VAL A 104 -5.76 -14.87 -21.76
C VAL A 104 -4.94 -15.32 -20.56
N MET A 105 -3.98 -14.50 -20.12
CA MET A 105 -3.19 -14.78 -18.93
C MET A 105 -4.06 -14.88 -17.67
N MET A 106 -4.99 -13.93 -17.46
CA MET A 106 -5.91 -13.97 -16.32
C MET A 106 -6.81 -15.20 -16.33
N ALA A 107 -7.37 -15.57 -17.48
CA ALA A 107 -8.20 -16.76 -17.63
C ALA A 107 -7.44 -18.02 -17.24
N SER A 108 -6.19 -18.17 -17.73
CA SER A 108 -5.34 -19.31 -17.39
C SER A 108 -5.00 -19.41 -15.90
N MET A 109 -4.88 -18.27 -15.20
CA MET A 109 -4.64 -18.24 -13.75
C MET A 109 -5.91 -18.57 -12.94
N HIS A 110 -7.09 -18.25 -13.49
CA HIS A 110 -8.37 -18.55 -12.84
C HIS A 110 -8.70 -20.05 -12.88
N ASP A 111 -8.42 -20.72 -14.01
CA ASP A 111 -8.65 -22.16 -14.18
C ASP A 111 -7.80 -23.04 -13.24
N HIS A 112 -6.68 -22.51 -12.71
CA HIS A 112 -5.82 -23.20 -11.76
C HIS A 112 -6.16 -22.91 -10.29
N SER A 113 -7.23 -22.15 -10.02
CA SER A 113 -7.67 -21.86 -8.65
C SER A 113 -8.73 -22.89 -8.22
N PRO A 114 -8.44 -23.80 -7.28
CA PRO A 114 -9.46 -24.70 -6.75
C PRO A 114 -10.57 -23.86 -6.10
N THR A 115 -11.79 -24.06 -6.57
CA THR A 115 -13.02 -23.49 -6.03
C THR A 115 -13.27 -24.04 -4.62
N ASP A 116 -12.64 -23.41 -3.63
CA ASP A 116 -12.77 -23.81 -2.23
C ASP A 116 -14.17 -23.45 -1.70
N HIS A 117 -14.96 -24.50 -1.46
CA HIS A 117 -16.26 -24.43 -0.81
C HIS A 117 -16.15 -23.70 0.54
N LEU A 118 -16.97 -22.66 0.68
CA LEU A 118 -17.12 -21.85 1.89
C LEU A 118 -17.55 -22.72 3.09
N GLN A 119 -16.60 -23.11 3.94
CA GLN A 119 -16.93 -23.43 5.32
C GLN A 119 -17.01 -22.14 6.14
N PRO A 120 -18.11 -21.92 6.90
CA PRO A 120 -18.21 -20.80 7.82
C PRO A 120 -17.17 -20.95 8.93
N ILE A 121 -16.51 -19.84 9.28
CA ILE A 121 -15.56 -19.79 10.40
C ILE A 121 -16.35 -19.98 11.68
N GLN A 122 -16.30 -21.18 12.27
CA GLN A 122 -16.85 -21.41 13.59
C GLN A 122 -15.89 -20.79 14.61
N PHE A 123 -16.28 -19.63 15.15
CA PHE A 123 -15.59 -18.98 16.26
C PHE A 123 -15.71 -19.90 17.48
N THR A 124 -14.60 -20.57 17.83
CA THR A 124 -14.54 -21.40 19.03
C THR A 124 -14.24 -20.54 20.24
N LEU A 125 -14.78 -20.92 21.40
CA LEU A 125 -14.48 -20.29 22.70
C LEU A 125 -12.96 -20.23 22.98
N ARG A 126 -12.22 -21.24 22.49
CA ARG A 126 -10.75 -21.29 22.54
C ARG A 126 -10.09 -20.21 21.69
N SER A 127 -10.58 -19.96 20.47
CA SER A 127 -10.06 -18.86 19.64
C SER A 127 -10.35 -17.49 20.23
N LEU A 128 -11.48 -17.31 20.89
CA LEU A 128 -11.79 -16.07 21.62
C LEU A 128 -10.78 -15.85 22.77
N LEU A 129 -10.55 -16.86 23.61
CA LEU A 129 -9.64 -16.78 24.76
C LEU A 129 -8.17 -16.57 24.35
N ILE A 130 -7.72 -17.23 23.29
CA ILE A 130 -6.37 -17.00 22.75
C ILE A 130 -6.25 -15.57 22.23
N THR A 131 -7.24 -15.09 21.48
CA THR A 131 -7.24 -13.73 20.93
C THR A 131 -7.26 -12.68 22.04
N THR A 132 -8.11 -12.83 23.06
CA THR A 132 -8.16 -11.88 24.18
C THR A 132 -6.86 -11.88 25.00
N THR A 133 -6.23 -13.03 25.20
CA THR A 133 -4.93 -13.11 25.88
C THR A 133 -3.85 -12.42 25.05
N LEU A 134 -3.83 -12.64 23.73
CA LEU A 134 -2.89 -11.98 22.82
C LEU A 134 -3.09 -10.46 22.83
N VAL A 135 -4.34 -10.00 22.77
CA VAL A 135 -4.70 -8.58 22.86
C VAL A 135 -4.27 -7.99 24.21
N ALA A 136 -4.47 -8.70 25.32
CA ALA A 136 -4.04 -8.25 26.64
C ALA A 136 -2.52 -8.13 26.77
N VAL A 137 -1.76 -9.10 26.23
CA VAL A 137 -0.29 -9.04 26.18
C VAL A 137 0.17 -7.88 25.29
N VAL A 138 -0.42 -7.71 24.12
CA VAL A 138 -0.13 -6.58 23.23
C VAL A 138 -0.48 -5.25 23.89
N ALA A 139 -1.61 -5.15 24.60
CA ALA A 139 -2.00 -3.94 25.33
C ALA A 139 -1.06 -3.64 26.50
N MET A 140 -0.61 -4.66 27.23
CA MET A 140 0.39 -4.51 28.29
C MET A 140 1.74 -4.06 27.74
N LEU A 141 2.20 -4.65 26.63
CA LEU A 141 3.42 -4.22 25.95
C LEU A 141 3.27 -2.80 25.39
N ALA A 142 2.13 -2.48 24.77
CA ALA A 142 1.82 -1.14 24.31
C ALA A 142 1.90 -0.16 25.49
N ASN A 143 1.31 -0.44 26.64
CA ASN A 143 1.37 0.46 27.79
C ASN A 143 2.79 0.72 28.31
N ASN A 144 3.70 -0.26 28.20
CA ASN A 144 5.09 -0.12 28.63
C ASN A 144 6.02 0.52 27.58
N TYR A 145 5.62 0.53 26.30
CA TYR A 145 6.44 1.00 25.17
C TYR A 145 5.77 2.12 24.34
N ALA A 146 4.57 2.56 24.68
CA ALA A 146 3.77 3.51 23.88
C ALA A 146 4.33 4.94 23.80
N ALA A 147 5.33 5.28 24.62
CA ALA A 147 5.96 6.60 24.60
C ALA A 147 7.43 6.53 24.16
N ARG A 148 7.73 5.62 23.23
CA ARG A 148 9.09 5.41 22.73
C ARG A 148 9.17 5.64 21.22
N PRO A 149 10.14 6.42 20.72
CA PRO A 149 10.36 6.62 19.28
C PRO A 149 10.50 5.30 18.50
N GLU A 150 11.11 4.28 19.13
CA GLU A 150 11.30 2.95 18.55
C GLU A 150 9.97 2.28 18.16
N THR A 151 8.89 2.58 18.88
CA THR A 151 7.55 2.06 18.56
C THR A 151 7.03 2.65 17.25
N LEU A 152 7.22 3.95 17.00
CA LEU A 152 6.87 4.56 15.71
C LEU A 152 7.73 4.00 14.59
N ILE A 153 9.03 3.86 14.80
CA ILE A 153 9.94 3.26 13.82
C ILE A 153 9.46 1.86 13.44
N ALA A 154 9.09 1.03 14.43
CA ALA A 154 8.58 -0.31 14.18
C ALA A 154 7.28 -0.30 13.36
N ILE A 155 6.34 0.60 13.69
CA ILE A 155 5.08 0.74 12.94
C ILE A 155 5.33 1.21 11.50
N TYR A 156 6.23 2.18 11.31
CA TYR A 156 6.56 2.73 9.99
C TYR A 156 7.31 1.74 9.11
N ALA A 157 8.31 1.06 9.65
CA ALA A 157 9.15 0.14 8.90
C ALA A 157 8.44 -1.19 8.59
N ALA A 158 7.59 -1.66 9.49
CA ALA A 158 7.07 -3.03 9.42
C ALA A 158 5.56 -3.13 9.21
N GLY A 159 4.78 -2.06 9.43
CA GLY A 159 3.32 -2.08 9.41
C GLY A 159 2.71 -2.78 8.16
N PRO A 160 2.92 -2.25 6.95
CA PRO A 160 2.39 -2.83 5.72
C PRO A 160 2.91 -4.25 5.47
N THR A 161 4.19 -4.49 5.72
CA THR A 161 4.82 -5.80 5.52
C THR A 161 4.19 -6.86 6.42
N PHE A 162 3.93 -6.54 7.69
CA PHE A 162 3.23 -7.43 8.62
C PHE A 162 1.78 -7.65 8.21
N LEU A 163 1.06 -6.60 7.80
CA LEU A 163 -0.32 -6.71 7.33
C LEU A 163 -0.43 -7.62 6.11
N VAL A 164 0.49 -7.48 5.15
CA VAL A 164 0.60 -8.35 3.98
C VAL A 164 0.94 -9.78 4.43
N ALA A 165 1.95 -9.97 5.28
CA ALA A 165 2.32 -11.30 5.77
C ALA A 165 1.13 -12.01 6.46
N ILE A 166 0.39 -11.32 7.32
CA ILE A 166 -0.81 -11.84 8.00
C ILE A 166 -1.90 -12.18 6.98
N ALA A 167 -2.12 -11.34 5.97
CA ALA A 167 -3.10 -11.59 4.93
C ALA A 167 -2.75 -12.80 4.04
N PHE A 168 -1.46 -13.08 3.83
CA PHE A 168 -0.99 -14.18 3.00
C PHE A 168 -0.67 -15.46 3.79
N LEU A 169 -0.55 -15.40 5.12
CA LEU A 169 -0.29 -16.55 5.99
C LEU A 169 -1.37 -17.64 5.88
N PRO A 170 -2.68 -17.34 5.91
CA PRO A 170 -3.71 -18.34 5.75
C PRO A 170 -4.01 -18.56 4.26
N ARG A 171 -3.31 -19.52 3.65
CA ARG A 171 -3.42 -19.86 2.21
C ARG A 171 -4.84 -20.17 1.72
N ARG A 172 -5.79 -20.52 2.61
CA ARG A 172 -7.18 -20.92 2.27
C ARG A 172 -8.25 -19.85 2.54
N ILE A 173 -7.88 -18.61 2.89
CA ILE A 173 -8.86 -17.54 3.10
C ILE A 173 -9.16 -16.84 1.78
N SER A 174 -10.45 -16.67 1.47
CA SER A 174 -10.92 -15.93 0.29
C SER A 174 -10.45 -14.48 0.31
N TRP A 175 -10.23 -13.89 -0.87
CA TRP A 175 -9.76 -12.51 -1.01
C TRP A 175 -10.60 -11.50 -0.21
N GLN A 176 -11.93 -11.60 -0.26
CA GLN A 176 -12.85 -10.73 0.48
C GLN A 176 -12.61 -10.77 1.99
N LYS A 177 -12.38 -11.97 2.55
CA LYS A 177 -12.08 -12.14 3.98
C LYS A 177 -10.71 -11.56 4.34
N ARG A 178 -9.71 -11.65 3.46
CA ARG A 178 -8.40 -11.01 3.66
C ARG A 178 -8.55 -9.49 3.72
N VAL A 179 -9.28 -8.90 2.78
CA VAL A 179 -9.56 -7.45 2.77
C VAL A 179 -10.30 -7.02 4.05
N ALA A 180 -11.30 -7.80 4.48
CA ALA A 180 -12.04 -7.54 5.70
C ALA A 180 -11.18 -7.59 6.98
N ILE A 181 -10.05 -8.30 6.98
CA ILE A 181 -9.08 -8.33 8.08
C ILE A 181 -8.07 -7.18 7.95
N ILE A 182 -7.55 -6.94 6.74
CA ILE A 182 -6.51 -5.93 6.50
C ILE A 182 -7.04 -4.54 6.83
N ILE A 183 -8.22 -4.16 6.33
CA ILE A 183 -8.75 -2.79 6.51
C ILE A 183 -8.81 -2.38 8.00
N PRO A 184 -9.49 -3.12 8.90
CA PRO A 184 -9.54 -2.73 10.31
C PRO A 184 -8.17 -2.81 10.97
N ALA A 185 -7.32 -3.78 10.62
CA ALA A 185 -5.97 -3.86 11.16
C ALA A 185 -5.10 -2.64 10.78
N THR A 186 -5.20 -2.18 9.52
CA THR A 186 -4.55 -0.94 9.04
C THR A 186 -5.06 0.26 9.83
N VAL A 187 -6.38 0.41 9.99
CA VAL A 187 -6.98 1.52 10.76
C VAL A 187 -6.52 1.49 12.23
N CYS A 188 -6.49 0.32 12.86
CA CYS A 188 -6.00 0.16 14.22
C CYS A 188 -4.51 0.54 14.33
N LEU A 189 -3.66 0.12 13.38
CA LEU A 189 -2.24 0.50 13.38
C LEU A 189 -2.05 2.01 13.19
N ILE A 190 -2.85 2.66 12.35
CA ILE A 190 -2.84 4.12 12.20
C ILE A 190 -3.25 4.79 13.52
N ALA A 191 -4.32 4.31 14.16
CA ALA A 191 -4.77 4.83 15.46
C ALA A 191 -3.71 4.68 16.54
N VAL A 192 -3.00 3.54 16.58
CA VAL A 192 -1.86 3.33 17.49
C VAL A 192 -0.72 4.28 17.18
N ALA A 193 -0.37 4.48 15.90
CA ALA A 193 0.67 5.43 15.51
C ALA A 193 0.32 6.86 15.98
N ILE A 194 -0.93 7.28 15.80
CA ILE A 194 -1.44 8.58 16.27
C ILE A 194 -1.31 8.68 17.80
N ALA A 195 -1.76 7.66 18.54
CA ALA A 195 -1.70 7.66 20.00
C ALA A 195 -0.25 7.75 20.52
N VAL A 196 0.68 7.00 19.90
CA VAL A 196 2.11 7.06 20.22
C VAL A 196 2.70 8.42 19.87
N GLY A 197 2.37 8.98 18.70
CA GLY A 197 2.83 10.30 18.28
C GLY A 197 2.35 11.42 19.21
N ILE A 198 1.08 11.38 19.64
CA ILE A 198 0.55 12.32 20.64
C ILE A 198 1.30 12.18 21.97
N ALA A 199 1.58 10.94 22.42
CA ALA A 199 2.35 10.70 23.63
C ALA A 199 3.80 11.21 23.55
N LEU A 200 4.37 11.29 22.34
CA LEU A 200 5.68 11.86 22.05
C LEU A 200 5.65 13.38 21.79
N GLY A 201 4.48 14.04 21.88
CA GLY A 201 4.33 15.47 21.63
C GLY A 201 4.39 15.86 20.15
N MET A 202 4.20 14.91 19.24
CA MET A 202 4.20 15.16 17.80
C MET A 202 2.88 15.75 17.31
N GLU A 203 2.95 16.56 16.26
CA GLU A 203 1.77 17.01 15.52
C GLU A 203 1.10 15.83 14.79
N PHE A 204 -0.24 15.82 14.83
CA PHE A 204 -1.05 14.79 14.17
C PHE A 204 -0.69 14.62 12.68
N ASP A 205 -0.49 15.74 11.97
CA ASP A 205 -0.18 15.73 10.54
C ASP A 205 1.20 15.12 10.26
N LYS A 206 2.20 15.33 11.13
CA LYS A 206 3.53 14.71 11.02
C LYS A 206 3.45 13.20 11.19
N VAL A 207 2.60 12.70 12.09
CA VAL A 207 2.40 11.26 12.27
C VAL A 207 1.76 10.61 11.04
N LEU A 208 0.71 11.25 10.50
CA LEU A 208 0.06 10.78 9.27
C LEU A 208 1.00 10.86 8.06
N MET A 209 1.82 11.90 7.99
CA MET A 209 2.87 12.02 6.99
C MET A 209 3.84 10.84 7.12
N GLY A 210 4.34 10.50 8.31
CA GLY A 210 5.21 9.34 8.53
C GLY A 210 4.59 8.02 8.04
N VAL A 211 3.30 7.79 8.35
CA VAL A 211 2.54 6.64 7.83
C VAL A 211 2.53 6.66 6.30
N PHE A 212 2.12 7.78 5.68
CA PHE A 212 2.05 7.89 4.22
C PHE A 212 3.42 7.64 3.55
N LEU A 213 4.47 8.29 4.07
CA LEU A 213 5.83 8.25 3.55
C LEU A 213 6.42 6.84 3.58
N CYS A 214 6.22 6.12 4.67
CA CYS A 214 6.78 4.79 4.83
C CYS A 214 5.90 3.71 4.17
N TRP A 215 4.58 3.83 4.29
CA TRP A 215 3.68 2.74 3.90
C TRP A 215 3.36 2.72 2.40
N THR A 216 3.32 3.90 1.74
CA THR A 216 3.02 3.97 0.31
C THR A 216 4.10 3.27 -0.52
N PRO A 217 5.41 3.55 -0.33
CA PRO A 217 6.45 2.84 -1.06
C PRO A 217 6.49 1.35 -0.77
N GLN A 218 6.37 0.94 0.49
CA GLN A 218 6.36 -0.47 0.87
C GLN A 218 5.22 -1.24 0.17
N SER A 219 4.02 -0.66 0.17
CA SER A 219 2.84 -1.27 -0.45
C SER A 219 2.96 -1.33 -1.97
N ALA A 220 3.42 -0.23 -2.60
CA ALA A 220 3.62 -0.16 -4.04
C ALA A 220 4.70 -1.15 -4.51
N LEU A 221 5.85 -1.19 -3.84
CA LEU A 221 6.93 -2.14 -4.13
C LEU A 221 6.46 -3.58 -3.95
N GLY A 222 5.74 -3.89 -2.87
CA GLY A 222 5.18 -5.22 -2.64
C GLY A 222 4.23 -5.65 -3.76
N ALA A 223 3.30 -4.78 -4.16
CA ALA A 223 2.37 -5.04 -5.24
C ALA A 223 3.09 -5.24 -6.59
N LEU A 224 4.07 -4.40 -6.91
CA LEU A 224 4.87 -4.51 -8.13
C LEU A 224 5.72 -5.79 -8.14
N ALA A 225 6.36 -6.13 -7.02
CA ALA A 225 7.17 -7.33 -6.90
C ALA A 225 6.35 -8.61 -7.08
N ILE A 226 5.19 -8.71 -6.42
CA ILE A 226 4.27 -9.85 -6.58
C ILE A 226 3.76 -9.93 -8.01
N SER A 227 3.31 -8.82 -8.59
CA SER A 227 2.80 -8.79 -9.97
C SER A 227 3.86 -9.21 -10.98
N THR A 228 5.09 -8.71 -10.81
CA THR A 228 6.23 -9.06 -11.67
C THR A 228 6.61 -10.53 -11.51
N TRP A 229 6.65 -11.04 -10.27
CA TRP A 229 6.93 -12.44 -10.01
C TRP A 229 5.91 -13.37 -10.66
N ILE A 230 4.62 -13.05 -10.55
CA ILE A 230 3.54 -13.79 -11.22
C ILE A 230 3.73 -13.76 -12.74
N LEU A 231 3.98 -12.59 -13.33
CA LEU A 231 4.24 -12.44 -14.77
C LEU A 231 5.42 -13.30 -15.23
N LEU A 232 6.55 -13.21 -14.55
CA LEU A 232 7.75 -13.98 -14.88
C LEU A 232 7.53 -15.49 -14.72
N SER A 233 6.81 -15.91 -13.68
CA SER A 233 6.48 -17.32 -13.45
C SER A 233 5.59 -17.89 -14.56
N TYR A 234 4.64 -17.10 -15.06
CA TYR A 234 3.77 -17.45 -16.18
C TYR A 234 4.56 -17.57 -17.48
N PHE A 235 5.43 -16.60 -17.80
CA PHE A 235 6.24 -16.65 -19.03
C PHE A 235 7.25 -17.80 -19.03
N ARG A 236 7.75 -18.22 -17.85
CA ARG A 236 8.62 -19.40 -17.73
C ARG A 236 7.87 -20.71 -17.93
N SER A 237 6.63 -20.81 -17.46
CA SER A 237 5.83 -22.03 -17.59
C SER A 237 5.14 -22.18 -18.95
N HIS A 238 4.95 -21.08 -19.68
CA HIS A 238 4.31 -21.06 -21.01
C HIS A 238 5.22 -20.38 -22.04
N PRO A 239 6.35 -21.00 -22.43
CA PRO A 239 7.17 -20.48 -23.51
C PRO A 239 6.33 -20.37 -24.80
N SER A 240 6.39 -19.20 -25.44
CA SER A 240 5.58 -18.87 -26.62
C SER A 240 5.73 -19.94 -27.71
N PRO A 241 4.62 -20.49 -28.26
CA PRO A 241 4.66 -21.44 -29.38
C PRO A 241 5.15 -20.81 -30.70
N TYR A 242 5.39 -19.50 -30.75
CA TYR A 242 5.83 -18.77 -31.95
C TYR A 242 7.36 -18.76 -32.16
N ARG A 243 8.12 -19.70 -31.57
CA ARG A 243 9.56 -19.84 -31.82
C ARG A 243 9.92 -20.93 -32.84
N GLU A 244 8.94 -21.57 -33.47
CA GLU A 244 9.14 -22.65 -34.46
C GLU A 244 8.70 -22.27 -35.89
N SER A 245 8.82 -20.99 -36.29
CA SER A 245 8.65 -20.57 -37.68
C SER A 245 9.85 -19.77 -38.17
#